data_AF-A0A928EVP6-F1
#
_entry.id   AF-A0A928EVP6-F1
#
_cell.length_a   1.000
_cell.length_b   1.000
_cell.length_c   1.000
_cell.angle_alpha   90.00
_cell.angle_beta   90.00
_cell.angle_gamma   90.00
#
_symmetry.space_group_name_H-M   'P 1'
#
loop_
_entity.id
_entity.type
_entity.pdbx_description
1 polymer ?
#
loop_
_entity_poly.entity_id
_entity_poly.type
_entity_poly.pdbx_seq_one_letter_code
_entity_poly.pdbx_strand_id
1 'polypeptide(L)'
;MMRTTLHQRRRIMKKIVIVCLLITLLLCACNTPKGEPDSPSTNPADTLDVFDQIAIDAAEARAQYYQNLVAELQREIVSLKNAHASARVEYESRIEELEIALGVPEAAPPSDFQYTTKDGKITIIAYVGSEKTVSVPKEIGGCPVTHIADAAFEGNLTVEKVILPSSLESIGWFAFRGCIALCEVQAPASVSKIEYGAFENCNAKLTIVCPEGSYAEEYARSYGYATKQP
;
A
#
# COMPACT_ATOMS: atom_id res chain seq x y z
N MET A 1 15.98 -17.54 18.48
CA MET A 1 14.58 -17.52 18.01
C MET A 1 14.29 -18.41 16.79
N MET A 2 15.25 -18.69 15.90
CA MET A 2 15.02 -19.44 14.65
C MET A 2 14.92 -20.98 14.82
N ARG A 3 15.53 -21.55 15.86
CA ARG A 3 15.44 -23.00 16.16
C ARG A 3 14.07 -23.41 16.74
N THR A 4 13.40 -22.52 17.45
CA THR A 4 12.09 -22.79 18.07
C THR A 4 10.98 -22.80 17.03
N THR A 5 11.01 -21.90 16.05
CA THR A 5 10.01 -21.83 14.97
C THR A 5 10.07 -23.04 14.03
N LEU A 6 11.27 -23.54 13.71
CA LEU A 6 11.43 -24.74 12.89
C LEU A 6 10.95 -26.01 13.61
N HIS A 7 11.22 -26.11 14.92
CA HIS A 7 10.75 -27.21 15.74
C HIS A 7 9.23 -27.21 15.87
N GLN A 8 8.63 -26.03 16.03
CA GLN A 8 7.19 -25.83 16.10
C GLN A 8 6.50 -26.16 14.77
N ARG A 9 7.04 -25.70 13.63
CA ARG A 9 6.56 -26.07 12.28
C ARG A 9 6.62 -27.58 12.02
N ARG A 10 7.69 -28.26 12.44
CA ARG A 10 7.81 -29.73 12.34
C ARG A 10 6.79 -30.45 13.22
N ARG A 11 6.45 -29.90 14.38
CA ARG A 11 5.43 -30.45 15.30
C ARG A 11 4.02 -30.29 14.73
N ILE A 12 3.71 -29.15 14.12
CA ILE A 12 2.43 -28.88 13.43
C ILE A 12 2.26 -29.77 12.20
N MET A 13 3.29 -29.89 11.34
CA MET A 13 3.26 -30.79 10.16
C MET A 13 3.00 -32.24 10.57
N LYS A 14 3.64 -32.73 11.64
CA LYS A 14 3.38 -34.07 12.17
C LYS A 14 1.92 -34.25 12.62
N LYS A 15 1.35 -33.26 13.32
CA LYS A 15 -0.06 -33.28 13.73
C LYS A 15 -1.01 -33.30 12.51
N ILE A 16 -0.75 -32.49 11.48
CA ILE A 16 -1.55 -32.45 10.24
C ILE A 16 -1.52 -33.80 9.50
N VAL A 17 -0.33 -34.40 9.34
CA VAL A 17 -0.19 -35.70 8.67
C VAL A 17 -0.95 -36.80 9.40
N ILE A 18 -0.92 -36.81 10.74
CA ILE A 18 -1.68 -37.75 11.57
C ILE A 18 -3.19 -37.55 11.37
N VAL A 19 -3.67 -36.30 11.33
CA VAL A 19 -5.09 -36.00 11.08
C VAL A 19 -5.51 -36.48 9.68
N CYS A 20 -4.71 -36.22 8.64
CA CYS A 20 -4.99 -36.70 7.29
C CYS A 20 -5.07 -38.23 7.23
N LEU A 21 -4.12 -38.95 7.83
CA LEU A 21 -4.12 -40.41 7.88
C LEU A 21 -5.36 -40.97 8.58
N LEU A 22 -5.79 -40.36 9.67
CA LEU A 22 -6.98 -40.78 10.41
C LEU A 22 -8.29 -40.49 9.65
N ILE A 23 -8.32 -39.43 8.84
CA ILE A 23 -9.45 -39.12 7.93
C ILE A 23 -9.50 -40.15 6.78
N THR A 24 -8.36 -40.52 6.20
CA THR A 24 -8.30 -41.55 5.15
C THR A 24 -8.74 -42.92 5.68
N LEU A 25 -8.32 -43.31 6.90
CA LEU A 25 -8.76 -44.53 7.56
C LEU A 25 -10.28 -44.53 7.86
N LEU A 26 -10.87 -43.36 8.14
CA LEU A 26 -12.31 -43.18 8.34
C LEU A 26 -13.11 -43.41 7.06
N LEU A 27 -12.68 -42.81 5.95
CA LEU A 27 -13.32 -42.99 4.65
C LEU A 27 -13.27 -44.46 4.19
N CYS A 28 -12.22 -45.20 4.55
CA CYS A 28 -12.14 -46.64 4.31
C CYS A 28 -13.10 -47.46 5.19
N ALA A 29 -13.36 -47.04 6.43
CA ALA A 29 -14.22 -47.77 7.38
C ALA A 29 -15.72 -47.59 7.11
N CYS A 30 -16.14 -46.46 6.53
CA CYS A 30 -17.54 -46.20 6.17
C CYS A 30 -18.01 -46.93 4.89
N ASN A 31 -17.12 -47.65 4.19
CA ASN A 31 -17.40 -48.32 2.92
C ASN A 31 -17.64 -49.84 3.03
N THR A 32 -17.96 -50.36 4.23
CA THR A 32 -18.34 -51.77 4.36
C THR A 32 -19.73 -52.00 3.76
N PRO A 33 -19.90 -52.96 2.82
CA PRO A 33 -21.19 -53.20 2.19
C PRO A 33 -22.19 -53.72 3.22
N LYS A 34 -23.35 -53.05 3.33
CA LYS A 34 -24.48 -53.51 4.13
C LYS A 34 -24.94 -54.87 3.60
N GLY A 35 -24.78 -55.92 4.40
CA GLY A 35 -25.42 -57.19 4.15
C GLY A 35 -26.94 -57.03 4.16
N GLU A 36 -27.59 -57.58 3.15
CA GLU A 36 -29.04 -57.55 2.90
C GLU A 36 -29.79 -58.33 4.01
N PRO A 37 -30.86 -57.79 4.63
CA PRO A 37 -31.63 -58.53 5.62
C PRO A 37 -32.87 -59.18 4.98
N ASP A 38 -32.95 -60.50 4.99
CA ASP A 38 -34.18 -61.24 4.74
C ASP A 38 -35.20 -60.96 5.89
N SER A 39 -36.40 -60.53 5.51
CA SER A 39 -37.52 -60.04 6.35
C SER A 39 -38.31 -61.15 7.10
N PRO A 40 -39.40 -60.88 7.88
CA PRO A 40 -39.97 -59.61 8.36
C PRO A 40 -40.38 -59.59 9.87
N SER A 41 -40.84 -58.43 10.36
CA SER A 41 -41.74 -58.18 11.52
C SER A 41 -41.12 -57.81 12.88
N THR A 42 -41.10 -56.50 13.19
CA THR A 42 -41.71 -55.89 14.42
C THR A 42 -41.63 -54.34 14.38
N ASN A 43 -42.50 -53.69 15.15
CA ASN A 43 -42.88 -52.25 15.21
C ASN A 43 -41.80 -51.17 14.91
N PRO A 44 -42.15 -50.07 14.20
CA PRO A 44 -41.19 -49.07 13.72
C PRO A 44 -40.89 -47.91 14.71
N ALA A 45 -41.05 -48.08 16.03
CA ALA A 45 -41.02 -46.95 16.96
C ALA A 45 -39.97 -46.97 18.09
N ASP A 46 -39.35 -48.10 18.44
CA ASP A 46 -38.37 -48.10 19.53
C ASP A 46 -37.43 -49.29 19.39
N THR A 47 -36.18 -48.99 19.05
CA THR A 47 -34.91 -49.66 19.42
C THR A 47 -33.89 -49.34 18.33
N LEU A 48 -33.15 -48.23 18.50
CA LEU A 48 -31.78 -48.23 17.95
C LEU A 48 -31.08 -49.43 18.59
N ASP A 49 -30.51 -50.31 17.78
CA ASP A 49 -29.73 -51.43 18.30
C ASP A 49 -28.62 -50.88 19.20
N VAL A 50 -28.29 -51.56 20.30
CA VAL A 50 -27.26 -51.09 21.26
C VAL A 50 -25.92 -50.87 20.54
N PHE A 51 -25.68 -51.62 19.47
CA PHE A 51 -24.54 -51.45 18.57
C PHE A 51 -24.58 -50.15 17.76
N ASP A 52 -25.77 -49.69 17.33
CA ASP A 52 -25.95 -48.42 16.63
C ASP A 52 -25.69 -47.22 17.57
N GLN A 53 -26.16 -47.28 18.82
CA GLN A 53 -25.91 -46.22 19.81
C GLN A 53 -24.42 -46.12 20.19
N ILE A 54 -23.72 -47.26 20.35
CA ILE A 54 -22.27 -47.28 20.58
C ILE A 54 -21.51 -46.69 19.39
N ALA A 55 -21.96 -46.94 18.16
CA ALA A 55 -21.35 -46.37 16.95
C ALA A 55 -21.55 -44.85 16.87
N ILE A 56 -22.73 -44.34 17.26
CA ILE A 56 -23.04 -42.92 17.35
C ILE A 56 -22.18 -42.23 18.41
N ASP A 57 -22.14 -42.77 19.63
CA ASP A 57 -21.35 -42.20 20.73
C ASP A 57 -19.85 -42.17 20.39
N ALA A 58 -19.34 -43.22 19.71
CA ALA A 58 -17.97 -43.26 19.21
C ALA A 58 -17.70 -42.22 18.10
N ALA A 59 -18.67 -41.98 17.22
CA ALA A 59 -18.59 -40.95 16.19
C ALA A 59 -18.60 -39.54 16.79
N GLU A 60 -19.45 -39.29 17.80
CA GLU A 60 -19.53 -38.01 18.50
C GLU A 60 -18.27 -37.71 19.32
N ALA A 61 -17.76 -38.68 20.08
CA ALA A 61 -16.50 -38.54 20.82
C ALA A 61 -15.33 -38.24 19.87
N ARG A 62 -15.34 -38.84 18.68
CA ARG A 62 -14.33 -38.60 17.64
C ARG A 62 -14.49 -37.23 16.99
N ALA A 63 -15.72 -36.80 16.72
CA ALA A 63 -16.00 -35.45 16.22
C ALA A 63 -15.52 -34.40 17.23
N GLN A 64 -15.78 -34.61 18.53
CA GLN A 64 -15.31 -33.72 19.60
C GLN A 64 -13.79 -33.68 19.67
N TYR A 65 -13.10 -34.83 19.51
CA TYR A 65 -11.64 -34.87 19.44
C TYR A 65 -11.10 -34.03 18.29
N TYR A 66 -11.68 -34.12 17.08
CA TYR A 66 -11.26 -33.31 15.95
C TYR A 66 -11.54 -31.83 16.15
N GLN A 67 -12.69 -31.47 16.73
CA GLN A 67 -12.99 -30.07 17.05
C GLN A 67 -11.96 -29.49 18.03
N ASN A 68 -11.61 -30.23 19.08
CA ASN A 68 -10.60 -29.82 20.05
C ASN A 68 -9.21 -29.65 19.41
N LEU A 69 -8.83 -30.58 18.51
CA LEU A 69 -7.55 -30.54 17.81
C LEU A 69 -7.47 -29.36 16.82
N VAL A 70 -8.56 -29.07 16.09
CA VAL A 70 -8.65 -27.90 15.22
C VAL A 70 -8.54 -26.61 16.02
N ALA A 71 -9.22 -26.51 17.17
CA ALA A 71 -9.13 -25.35 18.04
C ALA A 71 -7.72 -25.15 18.64
N GLU A 72 -6.99 -26.23 18.95
CA GLU A 72 -5.58 -26.16 19.36
C GLU A 72 -4.68 -25.66 18.22
N LEU A 73 -4.83 -26.20 17.00
CA LEU A 73 -4.06 -25.79 15.84
C LEU A 73 -4.31 -24.32 15.46
N GLN A 74 -5.56 -23.86 15.54
CA GLN A 74 -5.92 -22.47 15.28
C GLN A 74 -5.25 -21.50 16.27
N ARG A 75 -5.22 -21.85 17.56
CA ARG A 75 -4.52 -21.05 18.59
C ARG A 75 -3.02 -20.97 18.29
N GLU A 76 -2.41 -22.07 17.87
CA GLU A 76 -0.99 -22.10 17.53
C GLU A 76 -0.67 -21.25 16.28
N ILE A 77 -1.54 -21.28 15.26
CA ILE A 77 -1.40 -20.42 14.06
C ILE A 77 -1.47 -18.94 14.43
N VAL A 78 -2.40 -18.53 15.28
CA VAL A 78 -2.53 -17.14 15.73
C VAL A 78 -1.28 -16.70 16.49
N SER A 79 -0.79 -17.54 17.41
CA SER A 79 0.47 -17.26 18.13
C SER A 79 1.65 -17.07 17.18
N LEU A 80 1.78 -17.93 16.16
CA LEU A 80 2.83 -17.82 15.15
C LEU A 80 2.69 -16.57 14.27
N LYS A 81 1.47 -16.19 13.89
CA LYS A 81 1.21 -14.94 13.15
C LYS A 81 1.65 -13.72 13.95
N ASN A 82 1.29 -13.68 15.23
CA ASN A 82 1.67 -12.57 16.11
C ASN A 82 3.19 -12.52 16.33
N ALA A 83 3.84 -13.68 16.52
CA ALA A 83 5.30 -13.75 16.63
C ALA A 83 6.00 -13.26 15.34
N HIS A 84 5.47 -13.60 14.17
CA HIS A 84 5.99 -13.11 12.89
C HIS A 84 5.79 -11.59 12.72
N ALA A 85 4.62 -11.07 13.09
CA ALA A 85 4.35 -9.64 13.07
C ALA A 85 5.32 -8.88 14.00
N SER A 86 5.52 -9.38 15.22
CA SER A 86 6.47 -8.80 16.18
C SER A 86 7.91 -8.83 15.65
N ALA A 87 8.35 -9.93 15.04
CA ALA A 87 9.68 -10.03 14.44
C ALA A 87 9.86 -9.09 13.23
N ARG A 88 8.78 -8.87 12.46
CA ARG A 88 8.78 -7.90 11.36
C ARG A 88 8.96 -6.47 11.88
N VAL A 89 8.24 -6.09 12.94
CA VAL A 89 8.38 -4.77 13.58
C VAL A 89 9.79 -4.57 14.14
N GLU A 90 10.37 -5.58 14.80
CA GLU A 90 11.75 -5.51 15.29
C GLU A 90 12.75 -5.34 14.14
N TYR A 91 12.55 -6.03 13.02
CA TYR A 91 13.41 -5.91 11.84
C TYR A 91 13.28 -4.52 11.18
N GLU A 92 12.07 -3.99 11.04
CA GLU A 92 11.81 -2.65 10.51
C GLU A 92 12.47 -1.57 11.39
N SER A 93 12.33 -1.67 12.72
CA SER A 93 13.00 -0.76 13.68
C SER A 93 14.52 -0.83 13.60
N ARG A 94 15.10 -2.03 13.41
CA ARG A 94 16.56 -2.20 13.26
C ARG A 94 17.08 -1.67 11.93
N ILE A 95 16.28 -1.73 10.87
CA ILE A 95 16.64 -1.09 9.60
C ILE A 95 16.74 0.41 9.79
N GLU A 96 15.75 1.03 10.44
CA GLU A 96 15.73 2.46 10.73
C GLU A 96 16.96 2.90 11.57
N GLU A 97 17.29 2.15 12.62
CA GLU A 97 18.50 2.39 13.43
C GLU A 97 19.80 2.29 12.61
N LEU A 98 19.90 1.32 11.70
CA LEU A 98 21.08 1.12 10.84
C LEU A 98 21.18 2.19 9.75
N GLU A 99 20.06 2.64 9.18
CA GLU A 99 20.00 3.72 8.19
C GLU A 99 20.52 5.03 8.79
N ILE A 100 20.08 5.36 10.02
CA ILE A 100 20.58 6.50 10.79
C ILE A 100 22.09 6.37 11.04
N ALA A 101 22.56 5.19 11.47
CA ALA A 101 23.96 4.98 11.83
C ALA A 101 24.92 5.04 10.63
N LEU A 102 24.45 4.65 9.44
CA LEU A 102 25.25 4.63 8.22
C LEU A 102 25.25 5.97 7.48
N GLY A 103 24.48 6.96 7.92
CA GLY A 103 24.38 8.26 7.24
C GLY A 103 23.92 8.13 5.79
N VAL A 104 23.23 7.04 5.47
CA VAL A 104 22.54 6.89 4.18
C VAL A 104 21.47 7.98 4.21
N PRO A 105 21.44 8.92 3.24
CA PRO A 105 20.37 9.90 3.20
C PRO A 105 19.08 9.10 3.17
N GLU A 106 18.27 9.32 4.20
CA GLU A 106 16.90 8.85 4.35
C GLU A 106 16.34 8.65 2.94
N ALA A 107 16.06 7.40 2.57
CA ALA A 107 15.33 7.14 1.34
C ALA A 107 14.03 7.90 1.53
N ALA A 108 14.00 9.13 0.97
CA ALA A 108 12.99 10.11 1.30
C ALA A 108 11.64 9.38 1.21
N PRO A 109 10.79 9.47 2.24
CA PRO A 109 9.48 8.83 2.19
C PRO A 109 8.87 9.17 0.84
N PRO A 110 8.22 8.23 0.12
CA PRO A 110 7.79 8.43 -1.26
C PRO A 110 7.08 9.77 -1.36
N SER A 111 7.83 10.76 -1.80
CA SER A 111 7.37 12.11 -1.93
C SER A 111 6.55 12.09 -3.19
N ASP A 112 5.41 12.77 -3.17
CA ASP A 112 4.65 12.98 -4.40
C ASP A 112 5.51 13.65 -5.49
N PHE A 113 6.68 14.19 -5.16
CA PHE A 113 7.66 14.72 -6.09
C PHE A 113 8.80 13.73 -6.39
N GLN A 114 8.96 13.40 -7.66
CA GLN A 114 10.19 12.81 -8.19
C GLN A 114 11.14 13.94 -8.61
N TYR A 115 12.43 13.77 -8.34
CA TYR A 115 13.41 14.82 -8.56
C TYR A 115 14.80 14.28 -8.90
N THR A 116 15.65 15.16 -9.44
CA THR A 116 17.08 14.92 -9.63
C THR A 116 17.90 16.01 -8.98
N THR A 117 19.05 15.65 -8.44
CA THR A 117 20.02 16.59 -7.87
C THR A 117 21.20 16.77 -8.81
N LYS A 118 21.51 18.01 -9.19
CA LYS A 118 22.69 18.35 -9.99
C LYS A 118 23.31 19.62 -9.44
N ASP A 119 24.62 19.61 -9.19
CA ASP A 119 25.39 20.77 -8.72
C ASP A 119 24.78 21.44 -7.46
N GLY A 120 24.26 20.63 -6.53
CA GLY A 120 23.62 21.12 -5.29
C GLY A 120 22.24 21.74 -5.48
N LYS A 121 21.64 21.61 -6.67
CA LYS A 121 20.30 22.10 -7.00
C LYS A 121 19.35 20.95 -7.30
N ILE A 122 18.10 21.11 -6.89
CA ILE A 122 17.03 20.14 -7.15
C ILE A 122 16.19 20.59 -8.34
N THR A 123 15.90 19.64 -9.21
CA THR A 123 14.93 19.74 -10.31
C THR A 123 13.80 18.76 -10.06
N ILE A 124 12.55 19.24 -10.00
CA ILE A 124 11.36 18.39 -9.92
C ILE A 124 11.08 17.85 -11.32
N ILE A 125 11.11 16.53 -11.49
CA ILE A 125 10.92 15.87 -12.80
C ILE A 125 9.52 15.28 -12.97
N ALA A 126 8.81 14.98 -11.87
CA ALA A 126 7.42 14.54 -11.93
C ALA A 126 6.71 14.80 -10.59
N TYR A 127 5.41 15.06 -10.66
CA TYR A 127 4.49 15.04 -9.52
C TYR A 127 3.47 13.93 -9.69
N VAL A 128 3.47 12.96 -8.77
CA VAL A 128 2.59 11.77 -8.77
C VAL A 128 1.49 11.82 -7.71
N GLY A 129 1.44 12.92 -6.94
CA GLY A 129 0.41 13.11 -5.93
C GLY A 129 -0.96 13.48 -6.51
N SER A 130 -1.96 13.49 -5.63
CA SER A 130 -3.35 13.79 -5.96
C SER A 130 -3.93 14.95 -5.15
N GLU A 131 -3.07 15.74 -4.50
CA GLU A 131 -3.53 16.88 -3.72
C GLU A 131 -4.09 17.97 -4.63
N LYS A 132 -5.11 18.69 -4.13
CA LYS A 132 -5.68 19.84 -4.85
C LYS A 132 -4.79 21.08 -4.74
N THR A 133 -4.13 21.25 -3.60
CA THR A 133 -3.24 22.38 -3.34
C THR A 133 -1.85 21.83 -3.11
N VAL A 134 -0.96 22.04 -4.07
CA VAL A 134 0.40 21.51 -4.04
C VAL A 134 1.37 22.61 -3.65
N SER A 135 2.08 22.41 -2.55
CA SER A 135 3.22 23.26 -2.18
C SER A 135 4.51 22.56 -2.59
N VAL A 136 5.17 23.08 -3.62
CA VAL A 136 6.47 22.54 -4.04
C VAL A 136 7.49 22.86 -2.95
N PRO A 137 8.21 21.85 -2.41
CA PRO A 137 9.12 22.05 -1.30
C PRO A 137 10.22 23.03 -1.68
N LYS A 138 10.62 23.90 -0.73
CA LYS A 138 11.74 24.84 -0.94
C LYS A 138 13.09 24.13 -1.08
N GLU A 139 13.25 23.02 -0.37
CA GLU A 139 14.50 22.27 -0.27
C GLU A 139 14.17 20.77 -0.16
N ILE A 140 15.01 19.92 -0.73
CA ILE A 140 14.97 18.48 -0.54
C ILE A 140 16.39 18.02 -0.18
N GLY A 141 16.55 17.36 0.97
CA GLY A 141 17.87 16.96 1.47
C GLY A 141 18.84 18.13 1.67
N GLY A 142 18.32 19.31 2.06
CA GLY A 142 19.10 20.55 2.22
C GLY A 142 19.53 21.24 0.91
N CYS A 143 19.17 20.69 -0.25
CA CYS A 143 19.42 21.30 -1.54
C CYS A 143 18.18 22.08 -2.02
N PRO A 144 18.30 23.33 -2.50
CA PRO A 144 17.17 24.15 -2.94
C PRO A 144 16.51 23.61 -4.22
N VAL A 145 15.18 23.71 -4.27
CA VAL A 145 14.39 23.44 -5.49
C VAL A 145 14.42 24.68 -6.37
N THR A 146 15.04 24.53 -7.53
CA THR A 146 15.32 25.65 -8.44
C THR A 146 14.67 25.47 -9.81
N HIS A 147 14.27 24.25 -10.17
CA HIS A 147 13.74 23.95 -11.49
C HIS A 147 12.50 23.04 -11.40
N ILE A 148 11.49 23.36 -12.21
CA ILE A 148 10.45 22.40 -12.61
C ILE A 148 10.80 21.93 -14.02
N ALA A 149 11.01 20.64 -14.21
CA ALA A 149 11.37 20.07 -15.49
C ALA A 149 10.22 20.10 -16.49
N ASP A 150 10.55 19.75 -17.73
CA ASP A 150 9.58 19.54 -18.80
C ASP A 150 8.55 18.49 -18.37
N ALA A 151 7.28 18.78 -18.65
CA ALA A 151 6.14 17.90 -18.37
C ALA A 151 5.97 17.43 -16.90
N ALA A 152 6.61 18.07 -15.91
CA ALA A 152 6.64 17.55 -14.53
C ALA A 152 5.25 17.37 -13.87
N PHE A 153 4.25 18.16 -14.27
CA PHE A 153 2.87 18.07 -13.82
C PHE A 153 1.91 17.74 -14.98
N GLU A 154 2.42 17.36 -16.15
CA GLU A 154 1.59 17.23 -17.34
C GLU A 154 0.39 16.29 -17.12
N GLY A 155 -0.79 16.76 -17.51
CA GLY A 155 -2.04 16.00 -17.45
C GLY A 155 -2.55 15.78 -16.03
N ASN A 156 -2.06 16.49 -15.01
CA ASN A 156 -2.59 16.36 -13.67
C ASN A 156 -4.00 16.97 -13.58
N LEU A 157 -5.00 16.12 -13.39
CA LEU A 157 -6.42 16.51 -13.40
C LEU A 157 -6.95 16.92 -12.02
N THR A 158 -6.15 16.79 -10.95
CA THR A 158 -6.59 17.03 -9.57
C THR A 158 -6.08 18.33 -8.98
N VAL A 159 -4.89 18.77 -9.39
CA VAL A 159 -4.25 19.96 -8.84
C VAL A 159 -5.00 21.21 -9.29
N GLU A 160 -5.54 21.95 -8.32
CA GLU A 160 -6.25 23.21 -8.49
C GLU A 160 -5.32 24.41 -8.24
N LYS A 161 -4.37 24.26 -7.31
CA LYS A 161 -3.44 25.32 -6.92
C LYS A 161 -2.02 24.81 -6.76
N VAL A 162 -1.04 25.56 -7.27
CA VAL A 162 0.39 25.28 -7.08
C VAL A 162 1.08 26.48 -6.41
N ILE A 163 1.83 26.22 -5.35
CA ILE A 163 2.67 27.20 -4.66
C ILE A 163 4.13 26.85 -4.97
N LEU A 164 4.82 27.73 -5.70
CA LEU A 164 6.21 27.51 -6.10
C LEU A 164 7.16 28.12 -5.06
N PRO A 165 8.31 27.46 -4.77
CA PRO A 165 9.20 27.89 -3.70
C PRO A 165 9.97 29.14 -4.11
N SER A 166 10.31 30.00 -3.15
CA SER A 166 11.05 31.25 -3.41
C SER A 166 12.42 31.06 -4.07
N SER A 167 12.98 29.85 -4.07
CA SER A 167 14.23 29.50 -4.75
C SER A 167 14.05 29.12 -6.23
N LEU A 168 12.82 29.06 -6.74
CA LEU A 168 12.55 28.59 -8.10
C LEU A 168 13.07 29.58 -9.15
N GLU A 169 13.94 29.10 -10.03
CA GLU A 169 14.58 29.88 -11.10
C GLU A 169 13.85 29.68 -12.43
N SER A 170 13.40 28.45 -12.73
CA SER A 170 12.81 28.13 -14.04
C SER A 170 11.70 27.08 -14.05
N ILE A 171 10.83 27.19 -15.06
CA ILE A 171 9.74 26.26 -15.37
C ILE A 171 9.93 25.75 -16.81
N GLY A 172 9.99 24.43 -16.98
CA GLY A 172 10.26 23.74 -18.23
C GLY A 172 9.10 23.71 -19.23
N TRP A 173 9.37 23.13 -20.40
CA TRP A 173 8.43 23.01 -21.50
C TRP A 173 7.23 22.18 -21.08
N PHE A 174 6.03 22.69 -21.32
CA PHE A 174 4.79 21.97 -21.02
C PHE A 174 4.66 21.49 -19.56
N ALA A 175 5.38 22.13 -18.62
CA ALA A 175 5.48 21.67 -17.23
C ALA A 175 4.13 21.37 -16.58
N PHE A 176 3.09 22.17 -16.86
CA PHE A 176 1.72 21.99 -16.37
C PHE A 176 0.71 21.78 -17.52
N ARG A 177 1.16 21.33 -18.70
CA ARG A 177 0.26 21.17 -19.85
C ARG A 177 -0.89 20.23 -19.51
N GLY A 178 -2.11 20.60 -19.87
CA GLY A 178 -3.30 19.75 -19.65
C GLY A 178 -3.75 19.64 -18.19
N CYS A 179 -3.24 20.48 -17.28
CA CYS A 179 -3.74 20.57 -15.91
C CYS A 179 -5.09 21.31 -15.88
N ILE A 180 -6.17 20.64 -16.29
CA ILE A 180 -7.48 21.28 -16.50
C ILE A 180 -8.13 21.83 -15.22
N ALA A 181 -7.76 21.29 -14.06
CA ALA A 181 -8.24 21.76 -12.75
C ALA A 181 -7.44 22.97 -12.24
N LEU A 182 -6.23 23.21 -12.75
CA LEU A 182 -5.29 24.20 -12.24
C LEU A 182 -5.80 25.62 -12.50
N CYS A 183 -6.28 26.28 -11.45
CA CYS A 183 -6.85 27.62 -11.51
C CYS A 183 -5.95 28.70 -10.90
N GLU A 184 -4.95 28.33 -10.07
CA GLU A 184 -4.01 29.28 -9.47
C GLU A 184 -2.57 28.74 -9.44
N VAL A 185 -1.62 29.57 -9.85
CA VAL A 185 -0.18 29.31 -9.67
C VAL A 185 0.44 30.50 -8.96
N GLN A 186 1.07 30.28 -7.82
CA GLN A 186 1.84 31.29 -7.11
C GLN A 186 3.30 31.21 -7.53
N ALA A 187 3.74 32.15 -8.37
CA ALA A 187 5.10 32.22 -8.90
C ALA A 187 5.92 33.27 -8.12
N PRO A 188 7.10 32.91 -7.60
CA PRO A 188 7.96 33.83 -6.86
C PRO A 188 8.68 34.80 -7.79
N ALA A 189 9.24 35.88 -7.21
CA ALA A 189 10.03 36.88 -7.93
C ALA A 189 11.29 36.31 -8.62
N SER A 190 11.80 35.18 -8.13
CA SER A 190 13.04 34.53 -8.59
C SER A 190 12.90 33.79 -9.92
N VAL A 191 11.67 33.51 -10.37
CA VAL A 191 11.46 32.90 -11.68
C VAL A 191 11.95 33.86 -12.74
N SER A 192 12.93 33.42 -13.52
CA SER A 192 13.54 34.20 -14.60
C SER A 192 13.32 33.55 -15.97
N LYS A 193 12.71 32.37 -15.99
CA LYS A 193 12.44 31.61 -17.21
C LYS A 193 11.20 30.74 -17.08
N ILE A 194 10.29 30.86 -18.04
CA ILE A 194 9.12 30.01 -18.20
C ILE A 194 9.07 29.62 -19.67
N GLU A 195 9.25 28.33 -19.94
CA GLU A 195 9.31 27.83 -21.31
C GLU A 195 7.94 27.80 -21.98
N TYR A 196 7.96 27.74 -23.31
CA TYR A 196 6.75 27.73 -24.11
C TYR A 196 5.81 26.57 -23.73
N GLY A 197 4.53 26.87 -23.70
CA GLY A 197 3.47 25.90 -23.42
C GLY A 197 3.42 25.43 -21.96
N ALA A 198 4.17 26.03 -21.03
CA ALA A 198 4.21 25.62 -19.62
C ALA A 198 2.82 25.48 -18.97
N PHE A 199 1.84 26.28 -19.40
CA PHE A 199 0.44 26.21 -18.93
C PHE A 199 -0.57 26.03 -20.08
N GLU A 200 -0.17 25.35 -21.15
CA GLU A 200 -1.04 25.06 -22.28
C GLU A 200 -2.16 24.09 -21.89
N ASN A 201 -3.38 24.28 -22.38
CA ASN A 201 -4.53 23.42 -22.07
C ASN A 201 -4.82 23.28 -20.55
N CYS A 202 -4.41 24.26 -19.74
CA CYS A 202 -4.84 24.41 -18.34
C CYS A 202 -6.28 24.95 -18.25
N ASN A 203 -6.76 25.17 -17.01
CA ASN A 203 -8.02 25.85 -16.79
C ASN A 203 -8.05 27.21 -17.50
N ALA A 204 -9.13 27.50 -18.23
CA ALA A 204 -9.30 28.78 -18.93
C ALA A 204 -9.34 30.00 -17.99
N LYS A 205 -9.55 29.79 -16.68
CA LYS A 205 -9.54 30.83 -15.64
C LYS A 205 -8.24 30.84 -14.82
N LEU A 206 -7.18 30.19 -15.31
CA LEU A 206 -5.88 30.18 -14.63
C LEU A 206 -5.42 31.60 -14.33
N THR A 207 -5.14 31.83 -13.04
CA THR A 207 -4.56 33.07 -12.52
C THR A 207 -3.14 32.82 -12.04
N ILE A 208 -2.20 33.63 -12.51
CA ILE A 208 -0.81 33.62 -12.03
C ILE A 208 -0.67 34.71 -10.97
N VAL A 209 -0.42 34.30 -9.72
CA VAL A 209 -0.13 35.20 -8.60
C VAL A 209 1.37 35.44 -8.59
N CYS A 210 1.80 36.67 -8.84
CA CYS A 210 3.22 37.01 -8.96
C CYS A 210 3.46 38.49 -8.62
N PRO A 211 4.66 38.86 -8.13
CA PRO A 211 5.02 40.25 -7.87
C PRO A 211 4.95 41.13 -9.14
N GLU A 212 4.57 42.40 -8.97
CA GLU A 212 4.58 43.42 -10.02
C GLU A 212 5.97 43.56 -10.67
N GLY A 213 6.00 43.60 -12.00
CA GLY A 213 7.23 43.71 -12.79
C GLY A 213 8.08 42.44 -12.83
N SER A 214 7.62 41.32 -12.27
CA SER A 214 8.32 40.04 -12.36
C SER A 214 8.24 39.42 -13.76
N TYR A 215 9.17 38.52 -14.06
CA TYR A 215 9.16 37.76 -15.32
C TYR A 215 7.86 36.95 -15.49
N ALA A 216 7.32 36.39 -14.41
CA ALA A 216 6.07 35.66 -14.43
C ALA A 216 4.88 36.55 -14.84
N GLU A 217 4.88 37.82 -14.43
CA GLU A 217 3.86 38.79 -14.84
C GLU A 217 3.97 39.14 -16.33
N GLU A 218 5.19 39.33 -16.85
CA GLU A 218 5.44 39.58 -18.27
C GLU A 218 5.04 38.38 -19.13
N TYR A 219 5.39 37.17 -18.70
CA TYR A 219 4.94 35.93 -19.33
C TYR A 219 3.41 35.85 -19.35
N ALA A 220 2.77 36.07 -18.21
CA ALA A 220 1.31 36.03 -18.11
C ALA A 220 0.64 36.99 -19.09
N ARG A 221 1.14 38.23 -19.19
CA ARG A 221 0.66 39.24 -20.13
C ARG A 221 0.84 38.83 -21.59
N SER A 222 1.98 38.22 -21.93
CA SER A 222 2.31 37.81 -23.30
C SER A 222 1.42 36.66 -23.81
N TYR A 223 1.01 35.77 -22.92
CA TYR A 223 0.18 34.60 -23.25
C TYR A 223 -1.30 34.76 -22.84
N GLY A 224 -1.71 35.93 -22.33
CA GLY A 224 -3.10 36.25 -22.02
C GLY A 224 -3.65 35.63 -20.73
N TYR A 225 -2.78 35.25 -19.79
CA TYR A 225 -3.18 34.76 -18.47
C TYR A 225 -3.57 35.92 -17.53
N ALA A 226 -4.54 35.69 -16.66
CA ALA A 226 -4.89 36.66 -15.61
C ALA A 226 -3.79 36.71 -14.55
N THR A 227 -3.52 37.89 -13.99
CA THR A 227 -2.55 38.07 -12.90
C THR A 227 -3.18 38.67 -11.65
N LYS A 228 -2.59 38.37 -10.49
CA LYS A 228 -2.89 38.99 -9.19
C LYS A 228 -1.60 39.24 -8.41
N GLN A 229 -1.58 40.28 -7.60
CA GLN A 229 -0.48 40.51 -6.67
C GLN A 229 -0.57 39.54 -5.48
N PRO A 230 0.57 39.08 -4.93
CA PRO A 230 0.64 38.16 -3.79
C PRO A 230 0.18 38.78 -2.46
#